data_AF-A0A7J8NKU3-F1
#
_entry.id   AF-A0A7J8NKU3-F1
#
_cell.length_a   1.000
_cell.length_b   1.000
_cell.length_c   1.000
_cell.angle_alpha   90.00
_cell.angle_beta   90.00
_cell.angle_gamma   90.00
#
_symmetry.space_group_name_H-M   'P 1'
#
loop_
_entity.id
_entity.type
_entity.pdbx_description
1 polymer ?
#
loop_
_entity_poly.entity_id
_entity_poly.type
_entity_poly.pdbx_seq_one_letter_code
_entity_poly.pdbx_strand_id
1 'polypeptide(L)' 'MVETERWIHTRSDGAIKINRGCVVARGVLRGHNGSWIIGFNRRLGKCFVFEVEL' A
#
# COMPACT_ATOMS: atom_id res chain seq x y z
N MET A 1 31.68 6.53 -10.62
CA MET A 1 30.94 5.55 -9.81
C MET A 1 29.48 5.71 -10.20
N VAL A 2 28.86 4.68 -10.79
CA VAL A 2 27.44 4.75 -11.14
C VAL A 2 26.67 4.64 -9.83
N GLU A 3 25.93 5.68 -9.46
CA GLU A 3 24.90 5.57 -8.43
C GLU A 3 23.89 4.53 -8.90
N THR A 4 23.98 3.31 -8.38
CA THR A 4 22.86 2.37 -8.46
C THR A 4 21.73 2.99 -7.68
N GLU A 5 20.69 3.44 -8.37
CA GLU A 5 19.53 4.09 -7.76
C GLU A 5 18.94 3.21 -6.63
N ARG A 6 19.12 3.59 -5.37
CA ARG A 6 18.65 2.84 -4.19
C ARG A 6 17.31 3.36 -3.67
N TRP A 7 16.35 3.62 -4.56
CA TRP A 7 15.01 4.00 -4.12
C TRP A 7 14.06 2.80 -4.10
N ILE A 8 13.13 2.84 -3.16
CA ILE A 8 12.01 1.91 -3.07
C ILE A 8 10.74 2.72 -3.34
N HIS A 9 9.93 2.26 -4.27
CA HIS A 9 8.63 2.84 -4.56
C HIS A 9 7.54 2.07 -3.85
N THR A 10 6.75 2.79 -3.07
CA THR A 10 5.60 2.26 -2.35
C THR A 10 4.33 2.69 -3.06
N ARG A 11 3.43 1.75 -3.35
CA ARG A 11 2.06 2.04 -3.73
C ARG A 11 1.12 1.43 -2.71
N SER A 12 0.29 2.23 -2.07
CA SER A 12 -0.84 1.79 -1.26
C SER A 12 -2.16 2.01 -2.00
N ASP A 13 -3.19 1.30 -1.57
CA ASP A 13 -4.58 1.43 -2.02
C ASP A 13 -5.50 0.99 -0.88
N GLY A 14 -6.57 1.76 -0.66
CA GLY A 14 -7.57 1.50 0.35
C GLY A 14 -8.86 0.94 -0.23
N ALA A 15 -9.49 0.03 0.51
CA ALA A 15 -10.79 -0.53 0.14
C ALA A 15 -11.75 -0.57 1.31
N ILE A 16 -12.96 -0.04 1.10
CA ILE A 16 -14.05 -0.06 2.07
C ILE A 16 -15.22 -0.90 1.57
N LYS A 17 -15.65 -1.83 2.42
CA LYS A 17 -16.91 -2.54 2.26
C LYS A 17 -17.95 -1.95 3.22
N ILE A 18 -18.74 -0.99 2.70
CA ILE A 18 -19.69 -0.16 3.46
C ILE A 18 -20.68 -1.01 4.27
N ASN A 19 -21.25 -2.07 3.67
CA ASN A 19 -22.26 -2.91 4.31
C ASN A 19 -21.74 -3.81 5.46
N ARG A 20 -20.43 -3.95 5.62
CA ARG A 20 -19.82 -4.79 6.67
C ARG A 20 -18.89 -4.01 7.60
N GLY A 21 -18.76 -2.70 7.42
CA GLY A 21 -17.80 -1.87 8.16
C GLY A 21 -16.39 -2.45 8.10
N CYS A 22 -16.02 -3.05 6.96
CA CYS A 22 -14.73 -3.70 6.78
C CYS A 22 -13.86 -2.79 5.92
N VAL A 23 -12.80 -2.27 6.52
CA VAL A 23 -11.81 -1.45 5.84
C VAL A 23 -10.47 -2.16 5.80
N VAL A 24 -9.85 -2.17 4.63
CA VAL A 24 -8.57 -2.83 4.36
C VAL A 24 -7.69 -1.88 3.57
N ALA A 25 -6.45 -1.71 4.00
CA ALA A 25 -5.41 -1.09 3.19
C ALA A 25 -4.47 -2.18 2.67
N ARG A 26 -3.96 -2.00 1.46
CA ARG A 26 -2.97 -2.89 0.84
C ARG A 26 -1.91 -2.07 0.15
N GLY A 27 -0.78 -2.70 -0.15
CA GLY A 27 0.23 -2.05 -0.95
C GLY A 27 1.35 -2.97 -1.38
N VAL A 28 2.24 -2.42 -2.19
CA VAL A 28 3.42 -3.10 -2.73
C VAL A 28 4.63 -2.19 -2.63
N LEU A 29 5.74 -2.77 -2.20
CA LEU A 29 7.07 -2.17 -2.25
C LEU A 29 7.78 -2.70 -3.51
N ARG A 30 8.30 -1.79 -4.32
CA ARG A 30 9.03 -2.09 -5.55
C ARG A 30 10.43 -1.50 -5.52
N GLY A 31 11.41 -2.23 -6.02
CA GLY A 31 12.75 -1.71 -6.22
C GLY A 31 12.78 -0.69 -7.37
N HIS A 32 13.90 0.03 -7.48
CA HIS A 32 14.12 1.05 -8.51
C HIS A 32 13.90 0.54 -9.96
N ASN A 33 14.11 -0.76 -10.19
CA ASN A 33 13.91 -1.42 -11.49
C ASN A 33 12.46 -1.89 -11.71
N GLY A 34 11.53 -1.52 -10.83
CA GLY A 34 10.13 -1.96 -10.87
C GLY A 34 9.88 -3.39 -10.36
N SER A 35 10.92 -4.12 -9.94
CA SER A 35 10.76 -5.46 -9.35
C SER A 35 9.96 -5.40 -8.05
N TRP A 36 9.11 -6.39 -7.83
CA TRP A 36 8.34 -6.49 -6.59
C TRP A 36 9.24 -7.03 -5.48
N ILE A 37 9.30 -6.31 -4.37
CA ILE A 37 10.04 -6.72 -3.17
C ILE A 37 9.10 -7.48 -2.24
N ILE A 38 8.00 -6.83 -1.85
CA ILE A 38 7.00 -7.41 -0.94
C ILE A 38 5.65 -6.71 -1.10
N GLY A 39 4.57 -7.45 -0.89
CA GLY A 39 3.22 -6.93 -0.75
C GLY A 39 2.76 -6.96 0.71
N PHE A 40 1.91 -6.02 1.10
CA PHE A 40 1.29 -5.99 2.41
C PHE A 40 -0.23 -5.79 2.31
N ASN A 41 -0.95 -6.28 3.31
CA ASN A 41 -2.34 -5.93 3.54
C ASN A 41 -2.60 -5.80 5.05
N ARG A 42 -3.54 -4.95 5.42
CA ARG A 42 -3.94 -4.76 6.81
C ARG A 42 -5.42 -4.41 6.89
N ARG A 43 -6.14 -5.13 7.76
CA ARG A 43 -7.50 -4.74 8.15
C ARG A 43 -7.41 -3.60 9.17
N LEU A 44 -8.05 -2.47 8.87
CA LEU A 44 -8.03 -1.26 9.71
C LEU A 44 -9.25 -1.14 10.64
N GLY A 45 -10.27 -1.97 10.44
CA GLY A 45 -11.50 -1.91 11.24
C GLY A 45 -12.51 -0.93 10.64
N LYS A 46 -13.01 0.01 11.44
CA LYS A 46 -13.92 1.08 11.00
C LYS A 46 -13.13 2.39 10.92
N CYS A 47 -12.99 2.93 9.71
CA CYS A 47 -12.40 4.24 9.44
C CYS A 47 -13.09 4.84 8.21
N PHE A 48 -12.93 6.13 7.98
CA PHE A 48 -13.47 6.80 6.80
C PHE A 48 -12.68 6.43 5.54
N VAL A 49 -13.30 6.67 4.37
CA VAL A 49 -12.67 6.36 3.06
C VAL A 49 -11.38 7.14 2.83
N PHE A 50 -11.27 8.35 3.36
CA PHE A 50 -10.04 9.13 3.27
C PHE A 50 -8.95 8.62 4.23
N GLU A 51 -9.32 7.93 5.32
CA GLU A 51 -8.37 7.39 6.30
C GLU A 51 -7.73 6.07 5.84
N VAL A 52 -8.32 5.37 4.86
CA VAL A 52 -7.74 4.13 4.31
C VAL A 52 -6.70 4.38 3.22
N GLU A 53 -6.71 5.57 2.62
CA GLU A 53 -5.74 6.00 1.60
C GLU A 53 -4.51 6.68 2.19
N LEU A 54 -4.56 7.06 3.48
CA LEU A 54 -3.49 7.75 4.22
C LEU A 54 -2.35 6.79 4.61
#